data_AF-A0A8J7S5C6-F1
#
_entry.id   AF-A0A8J7S5C6-F1
#
_cell.length_a   1.000
_cell.length_b   1.000
_cell.length_c   1.000
_cell.angle_alpha   90.00
_cell.angle_beta   90.00
_cell.angle_gamma   90.00
#
_symmetry.space_group_name_H-M   'P 1'
#
loop_
_entity.id
_entity.type
_entity.pdbx_description
1 polymer ?
#
loop_
_entity_poly.entity_id
_entity_poly.type
_entity_poly.pdbx_seq_one_letter_code
_entity_poly.pdbx_strand_id
1 'polypeptide(L)'
;MALDAKLAILNGVFGVVFGYLANYVYTMGLGFLSGIATIVFLLIGFIVSGHVTSNLFGNKSMSQKQWLGGGLPIYFFIAIVFWVLAYNGIF
;
A
#
# COMPACT_ATOMS: atom_id res chain seq x y z
N MET A 1 -8.37 -12.22 15.15
CA MET A 1 -9.18 -12.72 14.01
C MET A 1 -10.03 -11.63 13.37
N ALA A 2 -11.00 -10.99 14.05
CA ALA A 2 -11.84 -9.96 13.42
C ALA A 2 -11.09 -8.67 13.05
N LEU A 3 -10.16 -8.21 13.90
CA LEU A 3 -9.34 -7.03 13.61
C LEU A 3 -8.36 -7.29 12.45
N ASP A 4 -7.72 -8.46 12.44
CA ASP A 4 -6.73 -8.82 11.40
C ASP A 4 -7.37 -8.88 10.01
N ALA A 5 -8.61 -9.39 9.92
CA ALA A 5 -9.37 -9.39 8.67
C ALA A 5 -9.73 -7.96 8.20
N LYS A 6 -10.17 -7.09 9.12
CA LYS A 6 -10.45 -5.68 8.80
C LYS A 6 -9.19 -4.93 8.35
N LEU A 7 -8.07 -5.19 9.03
CA LEU A 7 -6.75 -4.66 8.70
C LEU A 7 -6.31 -5.09 7.29
N ALA A 8 -6.47 -6.37 6.98
CA ALA A 8 -6.17 -6.94 5.67
C ALA A 8 -6.99 -6.29 4.55
N ILE A 9 -8.30 -6.13 4.75
CA ILE A 9 -9.19 -5.48 3.77
C ILE A 9 -8.75 -4.04 3.53
N LEU A 10 -8.53 -3.27 4.59
CA LEU A 10 -8.15 -1.86 4.46
C LEU A 10 -6.79 -1.71 3.75
N ASN A 11 -5.79 -2.50 4.14
CA ASN A 11 -4.49 -2.49 3.47
C ASN A 11 -4.58 -2.99 2.01
N GLY A 12 -5.51 -3.89 1.70
CA GLY A 12 -5.79 -4.28 0.33
C GLY A 12 -6.34 -3.13 -0.50
N VAL A 13 -7.34 -2.40 0.00
CA VAL A 13 -7.88 -1.21 -0.68
C VAL A 13 -6.79 -0.16 -0.90
N PHE A 14 -5.98 0.14 0.13
CA PHE A 14 -4.85 1.04 0.00
C PHE A 14 -3.83 0.52 -1.03
N GLY A 15 -3.55 -0.79 -1.06
CA GLY A 15 -2.68 -1.41 -2.03
C GLY A 15 -3.18 -1.22 -3.46
N VAL A 16 -4.49 -1.37 -3.71
CA VAL A 16 -5.08 -1.11 -5.03
C VAL A 16 -4.86 0.33 -5.47
N VAL A 17 -5.24 1.28 -4.61
CA VAL A 17 -5.17 2.72 -4.92
C VAL A 17 -3.73 3.16 -5.15
N PHE A 18 -2.83 2.82 -4.23
CA PHE A 18 -1.43 3.20 -4.35
C PHE A 18 -0.70 2.42 -5.45
N GLY A 19 -1.07 1.17 -5.73
CA GLY A 19 -0.54 0.40 -6.86
C GLY A 19 -0.90 1.03 -8.20
N TYR A 20 -2.15 1.47 -8.37
CA TYR A 20 -2.57 2.19 -9.56
C TYR A 20 -1.81 3.53 -9.69
N LEU A 21 -1.72 4.31 -8.60
CA LEU A 21 -1.02 5.60 -8.59
C LEU A 21 0.50 5.45 -8.79
N ALA A 22 1.09 4.34 -8.37
CA ALA A 22 2.51 4.04 -8.53
C ALA A 22 2.94 4.06 -10.01
N ASN A 23 2.04 3.72 -10.94
CA ASN A 23 2.35 3.80 -12.36
C ASN A 23 2.61 5.25 -12.82
N TYR A 24 1.83 6.21 -12.33
CA TYR A 24 2.06 7.62 -12.63
C TYR A 24 3.39 8.10 -12.06
N VAL A 25 3.73 7.67 -10.84
CA VAL A 25 5.02 8.00 -10.22
C VAL A 25 6.19 7.42 -11.02
N TYR A 26 6.07 6.17 -11.45
CA TYR A 26 7.09 5.51 -12.24
C TYR A 26 7.29 6.18 -13.61
N THR A 27 6.21 6.61 -14.25
CA THR A 27 6.21 7.19 -15.61
C THR A 27 6.46 8.70 -15.66
N MET A 28 6.64 9.37 -14.51
CA MET A 28 6.95 10.81 -14.43
C MET A 28 8.30 11.24 -15.06
N GLY A 29 9.09 10.32 -15.62
CA GLY A 29 10.30 10.66 -16.37
C GLY A 29 11.55 10.89 -15.51
N LEU A 30 11.64 10.26 -14.32
CA LEU A 30 12.80 10.34 -13.44
C LEU A 30 13.98 9.43 -13.88
N GLY A 31 13.87 8.78 -15.03
CA GLY A 31 14.89 7.88 -15.58
C GLY A 31 15.19 6.72 -14.63
N PHE A 32 16.47 6.51 -14.31
CA PHE A 32 16.90 5.46 -13.36
C PHE A 32 16.26 5.61 -11.96
N LEU A 33 15.93 6.83 -11.55
CA LEU A 33 15.34 7.08 -10.23
C LEU A 33 13.84 6.75 -10.15
N SER A 34 13.17 6.48 -11.27
CA SER A 34 11.73 6.16 -11.29
C SER A 34 11.38 4.97 -10.40
N GLY A 35 12.18 3.91 -10.40
CA GLY A 35 11.94 2.74 -9.55
C GLY A 35 12.07 3.08 -8.06
N ILE A 36 13.09 3.84 -7.68
CA ILE A 36 13.32 4.27 -6.30
C ILE A 36 12.18 5.19 -5.83
N ALA A 37 11.81 6.18 -6.65
CA ALA A 37 10.72 7.10 -6.34
C ALA A 37 9.40 6.35 -6.14
N THR A 38 9.14 5.32 -6.95
CA THR A 38 7.94 4.49 -6.83
C THR A 38 7.93 3.67 -5.55
N ILE A 39 9.07 3.07 -5.16
CA ILE A 39 9.18 2.33 -3.89
C ILE A 39 8.97 3.27 -2.70
N VAL A 40 9.58 4.46 -2.71
CA VAL A 40 9.40 5.47 -1.66
C VAL A 40 7.93 5.90 -1.59
N PHE A 41 7.28 6.12 -2.72
CA PHE A 41 5.85 6.44 -2.79
C PHE A 41 4.99 5.33 -2.17
N LEU A 42 5.24 4.07 -2.51
CA LEU A 42 4.51 2.94 -1.94
C LEU A 42 4.75 2.81 -0.43
N LEU A 43 5.96 3.06 0.07
CA LEU A 43 6.26 3.08 1.50
C LEU A 43 5.50 4.18 2.24
N ILE A 44 5.43 5.38 1.66
CA ILE A 44 4.64 6.48 2.22
C ILE A 44 3.15 6.09 2.28
N GLY A 45 2.62 5.49 1.20
CA GLY A 45 1.25 4.99 1.16
C GLY A 45 0.95 3.93 2.23
N PHE A 46 1.91 3.05 2.51
CA PHE A 46 1.81 2.07 3.59
C PHE A 46 1.77 2.73 4.98
N ILE A 47 2.63 3.74 5.22
CA ILE A 47 2.61 4.48 6.49
C ILE A 47 1.26 5.20 6.66
N VAL A 48 0.73 5.80 5.59
CA VAL A 48 -0.59 6.43 5.59
C VAL A 48 -1.67 5.40 5.90
N SER A 49 -1.65 4.22 5.27
CA SER A 49 -2.62 3.17 5.57
C SER A 49 -2.58 2.79 7.04
N GLY A 50 -1.38 2.69 7.64
CA GLY A 50 -1.21 2.43 9.08
C GLY A 50 -1.85 3.48 9.97
N HIS A 51 -1.63 4.76 9.66
CA HIS A 51 -2.21 5.87 10.43
C HIS A 51 -3.74 5.93 10.30
N VAL A 52 -4.28 5.71 9.10
CA VAL A 52 -5.73 5.64 8.89
C VAL A 52 -6.33 4.45 9.64
N THR A 53 -5.65 3.30 9.59
CA THR A 53 -6.10 2.08 10.25
C THR A 53 -6.10 2.22 11.78
N SER A 54 -5.09 2.86 12.35
CA SER A 54 -5.02 3.10 13.80
C SER A 54 -6.13 4.04 14.27
N ASN A 55 -6.44 5.07 13.48
CA ASN A 55 -7.53 6.01 13.79
C ASN A 55 -8.92 5.36 13.67
N LEU A 56 -9.13 4.49 12.68
CA LEU A 56 -10.43 3.84 12.46
C LEU A 56 -10.76 2.75 13.49
N PHE A 57 -9.76 1.96 13.92
CA PHE A 57 -9.99 0.85 14.86
C PHE A 57 -9.64 1.22 16.32
N GLY A 58 -9.04 2.39 16.53
CA GLY A 58 -8.65 2.92 17.82
C GLY A 58 -7.18 2.64 18.12
N ASN A 59 -6.43 3.68 18.51
CA ASN A 59 -4.97 3.61 18.72
C ASN A 59 -4.54 2.59 19.81
N LYS A 60 -5.47 2.09 20.63
CA LYS A 60 -5.20 1.05 21.64
C LYS A 60 -5.51 -0.38 21.18
N SER A 61 -6.15 -0.55 20.02
CA SER A 61 -6.57 -1.86 19.53
C SER A 61 -5.51 -2.57 18.67
N MET A 62 -4.52 -1.83 18.16
CA MET A 62 -3.59 -2.32 17.14
C MET A 62 -2.13 -2.15 17.56
N SER A 63 -1.42 -3.26 17.76
CA SER A 63 0.03 -3.23 17.97
C SER A 63 0.78 -3.03 16.64
N GLN A 64 2.00 -2.50 16.72
CA GLN A 64 2.90 -2.38 15.57
C GLN A 64 3.13 -3.72 14.87
N LYS A 65 3.23 -4.82 15.63
CA LYS A 65 3.39 -6.17 15.09
C LYS A 65 2.18 -6.61 14.27
N GLN A 66 0.96 -6.28 14.69
CA GLN A 66 -0.26 -6.60 13.95
C GLN A 66 -0.37 -5.78 12.66
N TRP A 67 -0.03 -4.48 12.72
CA TRP A 67 -0.01 -3.64 11.55
C TRP A 67 1.02 -4.11 10.51
N LEU A 68 2.27 -4.34 10.93
CA LEU A 68 3.32 -4.82 10.04
C LEU A 68 3.03 -6.24 9.55
N GLY A 69 2.64 -7.15 10.43
CA GLY A 69 2.44 -8.56 10.09
C GLY A 69 1.21 -8.81 9.21
N GLY A 70 0.11 -8.09 9.44
CA GLY A 70 -1.13 -8.26 8.68
C GLY A 70 -1.27 -7.28 7.51
N GLY A 71 -0.69 -6.09 7.60
CA GLY A 71 -0.86 -5.03 6.61
C GLY A 71 0.22 -5.03 5.53
N LEU A 72 1.50 -5.18 5.91
CA LEU A 72 2.64 -5.01 4.99
C LEU A 72 2.60 -6.00 3.81
N PRO A 73 2.44 -7.32 4.02
CA PRO A 73 2.51 -8.27 2.90
C PRO A 73 1.32 -8.07 1.94
N ILE A 74 0.14 -7.82 2.49
CA ILE A 74 -1.10 -7.65 1.72
C ILE A 74 -1.05 -6.37 0.89
N TYR A 75 -0.65 -5.26 1.52
CA TYR A 75 -0.51 -3.97 0.84
C TYR A 75 0.47 -4.06 -0.33
N PHE A 76 1.70 -4.54 -0.08
CA PHE A 76 2.72 -4.57 -1.12
C PHE A 76 2.42 -5.57 -2.23
N PHE A 77 1.87 -6.73 -1.90
CA PHE A 77 1.46 -7.70 -2.91
C PHE A 77 0.41 -7.11 -3.86
N ILE A 78 -0.65 -6.53 -3.32
CA ILE A 78 -1.72 -5.93 -4.13
C ILE A 78 -1.21 -4.71 -4.89
N ALA A 79 -0.40 -3.86 -4.26
CA ALA A 79 0.17 -2.69 -4.91
C ALA A 79 1.04 -3.05 -6.11
N ILE A 80 1.90 -4.06 -6.00
CA ILE A 80 2.74 -4.53 -7.11
C ILE A 80 1.88 -5.09 -8.24
N VAL A 81 0.86 -5.91 -7.93
CA VAL A 81 -0.04 -6.45 -8.95
C VAL A 81 -0.72 -5.32 -9.72
N PHE A 82 -1.35 -4.36 -9.02
CA PHE A 82 -2.05 -3.26 -9.68
C PHE A 82 -1.10 -2.33 -10.43
N TRP A 83 0.12 -2.13 -9.92
CA TRP A 83 1.13 -1.35 -10.63
C TRP A 83 1.54 -2.03 -11.94
N VAL A 84 1.81 -3.34 -11.93
CA VAL A 84 2.15 -4.11 -13.13
C VAL A 84 0.98 -4.08 -14.13
N LEU A 85 -0.26 -4.28 -13.68
CA LEU A 85 -1.43 -4.21 -14.55
C LEU A 85 -1.58 -2.82 -15.20
N ALA A 86 -1.43 -1.75 -14.42
CA ALA A 86 -1.49 -0.37 -14.92
C ALA A 86 -0.34 -0.05 -15.89
N TYR A 87 0.88 -0.53 -15.62
CA TYR A 87 2.02 -0.37 -16.51
C TYR A 87 1.80 -1.07 -17.88
N ASN A 88 1.08 -2.19 -17.88
CA ASN A 88 0.73 -2.93 -19.10
C ASN A 88 -0.56 -2.41 -19.79
N GLY A 89 -1.17 -1.31 -19.32
CA GLY A 89 -2.36 -0.73 -19.96
C GLY A 89 -3.63 -1.57 -19.84
N ILE A 90 -3.77 -2.38 -18.79
CA ILE A 90 -4.95 -3.23 -18.58
C ILE A 90 -6.15 -2.44 -18.02
N PHE A 91 -5.94 -1.20 -17.56
CA PHE A 91 -6.95 -0.29 -17.03
C PHE A 91 -6.96 1.05 -17.76
#